data_AF-A0A971PU56-F1
#
_entry.id   AF-A0A971PU56-F1
#
_cell.length_a   1.000
_cell.length_b   1.000
_cell.length_c   1.000
_cell.angle_alpha   90.00
_cell.angle_beta   90.00
_cell.angle_gamma   90.00
#
_symmetry.space_group_name_H-M   'P 1'
#
loop_
_entity.id
_entity.type
_entity.pdbx_description
1 polymer ?
#
loop_
_entity_poly.entity_id
_entity_poly.type
_entity_poly.pdbx_seq_one_letter_code
_entity_poly.pdbx_strand_id
1 'polypeptide(L)'
;MTTPGPSYSPYTMCPDITALKPTFSVAPLRFDPELGSDIVRLSFTYTNPEQHALFLMGSVGYIDSEGYESDLYSLPGGLVFDDVRLERGTHTIVVELEDVWGEATESIVYFTYWSLAGVGLDSSRPVPCEPSRGYSSH
;
A
#
# COMPACT_ATOMS: atom_id res chain seq x y z
N MET A 1 48.95 -11.01 11.28
CA MET A 1 48.09 -10.85 10.09
C MET A 1 46.66 -10.87 10.57
N THR A 2 46.02 -9.71 10.58
CA THR A 2 44.60 -9.55 10.97
C THR A 2 43.76 -9.85 9.74
N THR A 3 43.01 -10.95 9.76
CA THR A 3 42.00 -11.25 8.75
C THR A 3 40.98 -10.11 8.74
N PRO A 4 40.71 -9.45 7.60
CA PRO A 4 39.59 -8.51 7.55
C PRO A 4 38.33 -9.29 7.87
N GLY A 5 37.65 -8.94 8.97
CA GLY A 5 36.34 -9.47 9.26
C GLY A 5 35.36 -9.10 8.14
N PRO A 6 34.23 -9.84 7.98
CA PRO A 6 33.23 -9.49 6.99
C PRO A 6 32.78 -8.05 7.22
N SER A 7 32.99 -7.21 6.20
CA SER A 7 32.46 -5.84 6.15
C SER A 7 30.95 -5.96 5.94
N TYR A 8 30.18 -5.89 7.02
CA TYR A 8 28.74 -5.63 6.92
C TYR A 8 28.56 -4.16 6.54
N SER A 9 28.24 -3.90 5.28
CA SER A 9 27.60 -2.63 4.93
C SER A 9 26.14 -2.75 5.37
N PRO A 10 25.70 -2.00 6.39
CA PRO A 10 24.31 -2.05 6.80
C PRO A 10 23.46 -1.55 5.63
N TYR A 11 22.38 -2.27 5.36
CA TYR A 11 21.42 -1.83 4.36
C TYR A 11 20.78 -0.50 4.78
N THR A 12 20.50 0.33 3.80
CA THR A 12 19.75 1.58 4.01
C THR A 12 18.28 1.23 4.26
N MET A 13 17.66 1.89 5.25
CA MET A 13 16.20 1.81 5.42
C MET A 13 15.49 2.37 4.18
N CYS A 14 14.44 1.70 3.70
CA CYS A 14 13.59 2.29 2.66
C CYS A 14 12.94 3.59 3.16
N PRO A 15 12.57 4.52 2.25
CA PRO A 15 11.83 5.72 2.65
C PRO A 15 10.55 5.35 3.40
N ASP A 16 10.07 6.23 4.27
CA ASP A 16 8.76 6.07 4.88
C ASP A 16 7.65 6.35 3.83
N ILE A 17 6.47 5.75 4.01
CA ILE A 17 5.35 5.94 3.07
C ILE A 17 4.97 7.42 2.89
N THR A 18 5.15 8.26 3.92
CA THR A 18 4.88 9.70 3.83
C THR A 18 5.77 10.40 2.81
N ALA A 19 6.98 9.88 2.55
CA ALA A 19 7.86 10.39 1.51
C ALA A 19 7.32 10.14 0.10
N LEU A 20 6.43 9.16 -0.06
CA LEU A 20 5.73 8.91 -1.32
C LEU A 20 4.62 9.95 -1.61
N LYS A 21 4.31 10.84 -0.67
CA LYS A 21 3.19 11.79 -0.75
C LYS A 21 1.89 11.13 -1.25
N PRO A 22 1.44 10.05 -0.58
CA PRO A 22 0.31 9.30 -1.08
C PRO A 22 -0.98 10.10 -0.96
N THR A 23 -1.89 9.89 -1.90
CA THR A 23 -3.28 10.35 -1.81
C THR A 23 -4.23 9.23 -2.24
N PHE A 24 -5.38 9.17 -1.59
CA PHE A 24 -6.41 8.18 -1.84
C PHE A 24 -7.72 8.86 -2.21
N SER A 25 -8.46 8.27 -3.14
CA SER A 25 -9.86 8.61 -3.39
C SER A 25 -10.67 7.35 -3.64
N VAL A 26 -11.86 7.31 -3.06
CA VAL A 26 -12.82 6.22 -3.23
C VAL A 26 -14.02 6.76 -4.00
N ALA A 27 -14.46 6.03 -5.02
CA ALA A 27 -15.64 6.37 -5.80
C ALA A 27 -16.53 5.13 -5.98
N PRO A 28 -17.87 5.29 -5.99
CA PRO A 28 -18.77 4.18 -6.25
C PRO A 28 -18.53 3.63 -7.66
N LEU A 29 -18.58 2.31 -7.82
CA LEU A 29 -18.41 1.65 -9.12
C LEU A 29 -19.67 0.87 -9.54
N ARG A 30 -20.12 -0.09 -8.74
CA ARG A 30 -21.32 -0.92 -8.99
C ARG A 30 -21.75 -1.65 -7.71
N PHE A 31 -22.97 -2.16 -7.67
CA PHE A 31 -23.39 -3.18 -6.70
C PHE A 31 -23.13 -4.58 -7.25
N ASP A 32 -22.58 -5.49 -6.45
CA ASP A 32 -22.41 -6.90 -6.83
C ASP A 32 -23.50 -7.76 -6.14
N PRO A 33 -24.47 -8.32 -6.90
CA PRO A 33 -25.56 -9.09 -6.32
C PRO A 33 -25.14 -10.49 -5.83
N GLU A 34 -23.98 -11.01 -6.27
CA GLU A 34 -23.47 -12.29 -5.79
C GLU A 34 -22.82 -12.15 -4.41
N LEU A 35 -22.16 -11.01 -4.18
CA LEU A 35 -21.55 -10.67 -2.90
C LEU A 35 -22.53 -10.00 -1.93
N GLY A 36 -23.55 -9.30 -2.45
CA GLY A 36 -24.52 -8.55 -1.65
C GLY A 36 -23.96 -7.23 -1.12
N SER A 37 -22.93 -6.69 -1.77
CA SER A 37 -22.13 -5.55 -1.33
C SER A 37 -21.84 -4.57 -2.47
N ASP A 38 -21.44 -3.35 -2.11
CA ASP A 38 -21.00 -2.36 -3.09
C ASP A 38 -19.54 -2.63 -3.50
N ILE A 39 -19.26 -2.40 -4.77
CA ILE A 39 -17.92 -2.34 -5.32
C ILE A 39 -17.56 -0.88 -5.51
N VAL A 40 -16.43 -0.50 -4.94
CA VAL A 40 -15.85 0.83 -5.05
C VAL A 40 -14.56 0.80 -5.86
N ARG A 41 -14.24 1.92 -6.48
CA ARG A 41 -12.95 2.17 -7.12
C ARG A 41 -12.09 2.99 -6.17
N LEU A 42 -10.96 2.43 -5.74
CA LEU A 42 -9.92 3.16 -5.05
C LEU A 42 -8.85 3.63 -6.04
N SER A 43 -8.52 4.93 -6.01
CA SER A 43 -7.37 5.48 -6.71
C SER A 43 -6.28 5.85 -5.70
N PHE A 44 -5.12 5.19 -5.79
CA PHE A 44 -3.94 5.47 -4.99
C PHE A 44 -2.90 6.20 -5.84
N THR A 45 -2.70 7.49 -5.57
CA THR A 45 -1.67 8.28 -6.26
C THR A 45 -0.47 8.46 -5.35
N TYR A 46 0.74 8.29 -5.90
CA TYR A 46 1.99 8.41 -5.16
C TYR A 46 3.07 9.07 -6.02
N THR A 47 4.15 9.51 -5.38
CA THR A 47 5.38 10.00 -6.02
C THR A 47 6.58 9.31 -5.38
N ASN A 48 7.16 8.32 -6.06
CA ASN A 48 8.37 7.65 -5.60
C ASN A 48 9.61 8.50 -5.90
N PRO A 49 10.34 9.02 -4.89
CA PRO A 49 11.53 9.85 -5.09
C PRO A 49 12.79 9.03 -5.40
N GLU A 50 12.77 7.72 -5.17
CA GLU A 50 13.94 6.85 -5.30
C GLU A 50 14.34 6.60 -6.75
N GLN A 51 15.62 6.28 -6.95
CA GLN A 51 16.14 5.91 -8.28
C GLN A 51 15.73 4.49 -8.71
N HIS A 52 15.08 3.73 -7.83
CA HIS A 52 14.63 2.36 -8.03
C HIS A 52 13.14 2.23 -7.66
N ALA A 53 12.51 1.14 -8.14
CA ALA A 53 11.14 0.84 -7.76
C ALA A 53 11.07 0.40 -6.29
N LEU A 54 9.97 0.74 -5.63
CA LEU A 54 9.64 0.22 -4.31
C LEU A 54 8.55 -0.85 -4.43
N PHE A 55 8.38 -1.70 -3.43
CA PHE A 55 7.40 -2.77 -3.40
C PHE A 55 6.59 -2.64 -2.11
N LEU A 56 5.28 -2.45 -2.27
CA LEU A 56 4.35 -2.12 -1.20
C LEU A 56 3.48 -3.32 -0.84
N MET A 57 3.40 -3.60 0.46
CA MET A 57 2.40 -4.49 1.03
C MET A 57 1.59 -3.73 2.09
N GLY A 58 0.28 -3.63 1.90
CA GLY A 58 -0.59 -2.79 2.73
C GLY A 58 -2.08 -3.02 2.52
N SER A 59 -2.88 -2.50 3.44
CA SER A 59 -4.35 -2.46 3.38
C SER A 59 -4.87 -1.04 3.43
N VAL A 60 -6.11 -0.91 3.00
CA VAL A 60 -6.86 0.34 3.01
C VAL A 60 -8.09 0.10 3.86
N GLY A 61 -8.29 0.97 4.83
CA GLY A 61 -9.50 1.00 5.65
C GLY A 61 -10.13 2.37 5.61
N TYR A 62 -11.28 2.49 6.26
CA TYR A 62 -11.98 3.74 6.41
C TYR A 62 -12.60 3.88 7.81
N ILE A 63 -12.82 5.12 8.22
CA ILE A 63 -13.56 5.49 9.42
C ILE A 63 -14.84 6.16 8.96
N ASP A 64 -15.98 5.55 9.29
CA ASP A 64 -17.30 6.02 8.88
C ASP A 64 -17.74 7.30 9.61
N SER A 65 -18.93 7.79 9.26
CA SER A 65 -19.50 9.00 9.85
C SER A 65 -19.85 8.88 11.33
N GLU A 66 -20.00 7.64 11.84
CA GLU A 66 -20.26 7.33 13.24
C GLU A 66 -18.95 7.08 14.03
N GLY A 67 -17.82 7.00 13.33
CA GLY A 67 -16.50 6.78 13.89
C GLY A 67 -16.10 5.30 13.99
N TYR A 68 -16.84 4.37 13.37
CA TYR A 68 -16.41 2.98 13.32
C TYR A 68 -15.39 2.76 12.21
N GLU A 69 -14.43 1.90 12.54
CA GLU A 69 -13.35 1.49 11.64
C GLU A 69 -13.78 0.24 10.85
N SER A 70 -13.55 0.25 9.55
CA SER A 70 -13.82 -0.87 8.63
C SER A 70 -12.75 -0.98 7.55
N ASP A 71 -12.62 -2.16 6.94
CA ASP A 71 -11.65 -2.43 5.88
C ASP A 71 -12.30 -2.44 4.48
N LEU A 72 -11.51 -2.10 3.46
CA LEU A 72 -11.84 -2.39 2.06
C LEU A 72 -11.14 -3.67 1.61
N TYR A 73 -11.88 -4.57 0.96
CA TYR A 73 -11.39 -5.90 0.61
C TYR A 73 -11.07 -6.02 -0.88
N SER A 74 -9.99 -6.74 -1.22
CA SER A 74 -9.68 -7.07 -2.62
C SER A 74 -10.59 -8.18 -3.15
N LEU A 75 -10.74 -8.28 -4.47
CA LEU A 75 -11.48 -9.35 -5.13
C LEU A 75 -10.54 -10.20 -6.02
N PRO A 76 -10.47 -11.55 -5.85
CA PRO A 76 -11.22 -12.39 -4.89
C PRO A 76 -10.47 -12.56 -3.54
N GLY A 77 -10.79 -11.72 -2.56
CA GLY A 77 -10.15 -11.71 -1.24
C GLY A 77 -8.66 -11.34 -1.25
N GLY A 78 -8.14 -10.91 -0.10
CA GLY A 78 -6.70 -10.65 0.09
C GLY A 78 -6.35 -9.19 0.36
N LEU A 79 -5.04 -8.91 0.40
CA LEU A 79 -4.51 -7.58 0.65
C LEU A 79 -4.71 -6.68 -0.56
N VAL A 80 -5.16 -5.44 -0.31
CA VAL A 80 -5.30 -4.38 -1.33
C VAL A 80 -4.01 -4.17 -2.10
N PHE A 81 -2.89 -4.16 -1.38
CA PHE A 81 -1.57 -4.15 -1.97
C PHE A 81 -0.81 -5.39 -1.49
N ASP A 82 -0.62 -6.34 -2.40
CA ASP A 82 0.23 -7.52 -2.23
C ASP A 82 1.41 -7.43 -3.20
N ASP A 83 2.59 -7.12 -2.66
CA ASP A 83 3.84 -6.92 -3.40
C ASP A 83 3.74 -5.97 -4.60
N VAL A 84 3.02 -4.85 -4.43
CA VAL A 84 2.72 -3.92 -5.52
C VAL A 84 3.94 -3.05 -5.84
N ARG A 85 4.39 -3.13 -7.09
CA ARG A 85 5.55 -2.39 -7.58
C ARG A 85 5.23 -0.91 -7.84
N LEU A 86 5.94 -0.03 -7.15
CA LEU A 86 5.86 1.42 -7.22
C LEU A 86 7.03 1.99 -8.03
N GLU A 87 6.81 2.33 -9.30
CA GLU A 87 7.82 2.88 -10.18
C GLU A 87 8.26 4.29 -9.75
N ARG A 88 9.48 4.69 -10.13
CA ARG A 88 9.98 6.05 -9.90
C ARG A 88 9.05 7.10 -10.52
N GLY A 89 8.85 8.20 -9.82
CA GLY A 89 8.03 9.33 -10.28
C GLY A 89 6.60 9.27 -9.78
N THR A 90 5.72 10.08 -10.38
CA THR A 90 4.31 10.20 -9.97
C THR A 90 3.44 9.26 -10.79
N HIS A 91 2.69 8.41 -10.11
CA HIS A 91 1.79 7.42 -10.73
C HIS A 91 0.51 7.27 -9.94
N THR A 92 -0.52 6.73 -10.59
CA THR A 92 -1.79 6.37 -9.95
C THR A 92 -2.07 4.90 -10.22
N ILE A 93 -2.35 4.16 -9.15
CA ILE A 93 -2.83 2.77 -9.17
C ILE A 93 -4.33 2.81 -8.92
N VAL A 94 -5.10 2.06 -9.72
CA VAL A 94 -6.56 1.95 -9.57
C VAL A 94 -6.90 0.50 -9.27
N VAL A 95 -7.63 0.27 -8.18
CA VAL A 95 -8.09 -1.05 -7.77
C VAL A 95 -9.60 -1.03 -7.51
N GLU A 96 -10.26 -2.15 -7.78
CA GLU A 96 -11.67 -2.37 -7.42
C GLU A 96 -11.70 -3.14 -6.10
N LEU A 97 -12.43 -2.60 -5.13
CA LEU A 97 -12.52 -3.16 -3.78
C LEU A 97 -13.99 -3.37 -3.41
N GLU A 98 -14.22 -4.38 -2.61
CA GLU A 98 -15.51 -4.64 -1.97
C GLU A 98 -15.64 -3.75 -0.73
N ASP A 99 -16.75 -3.01 -0.69
CA ASP A 99 -17.23 -2.25 0.46
C ASP A 99 -18.46 -2.97 1.02
N VAL A 100 -18.21 -3.78 2.06
CA VAL A 100 -19.22 -4.67 2.65
C VAL A 100 -20.34 -3.88 3.32
N TRP A 101 -20.06 -2.66 3.80
CA TRP A 101 -21.01 -1.84 4.55
C TRP A 101 -21.60 -0.70 3.72
N GLY A 102 -20.99 -0.36 2.57
CA GLY A 102 -21.48 0.66 1.65
C GLY A 102 -21.25 2.09 2.15
N GLU A 103 -20.20 2.29 2.95
CA GLU A 103 -19.95 3.55 3.67
C GLU A 103 -18.63 4.24 3.25
N ALA A 104 -17.77 3.56 2.49
CA ALA A 104 -16.41 4.03 2.23
C ALA A 104 -16.34 5.34 1.43
N THR A 105 -17.36 5.66 0.62
CA THR A 105 -17.36 6.85 -0.25
C THR A 105 -17.49 8.17 0.49
N GLU A 106 -18.06 8.16 1.70
CA GLU A 106 -18.25 9.36 2.53
C GLU A 106 -17.35 9.36 3.78
N SER A 107 -16.43 8.38 3.86
CA SER A 107 -15.62 8.09 5.01
C SER A 107 -14.19 8.66 4.91
N ILE A 108 -13.52 8.77 6.05
CA ILE A 108 -12.09 9.09 6.08
C ILE A 108 -11.32 7.82 5.74
N VAL A 109 -10.51 7.84 4.68
CA VAL A 109 -9.75 6.67 4.22
C VAL A 109 -8.35 6.69 4.81
N TYR A 110 -7.94 5.61 5.46
CA TYR A 110 -6.59 5.47 5.99
C TYR A 110 -5.86 4.29 5.36
N PHE A 111 -4.53 4.35 5.44
CA PHE A 111 -3.65 3.37 4.83
C PHE A 111 -2.67 2.81 5.87
N THR A 112 -2.68 1.48 6.02
CA THR A 112 -1.73 0.74 6.85
C THR A 112 -0.82 -0.07 5.97
N TYR A 113 0.50 -0.02 6.21
CA TYR A 113 1.45 -0.83 5.45
C TYR A 113 2.35 -1.68 6.33
N TRP A 114 2.55 -2.93 5.91
CA TRP A 114 3.41 -3.89 6.59
C TRP A 114 4.83 -3.91 6.04
N SER A 115 5.01 -3.53 4.78
CA SER A 115 6.31 -3.50 4.14
C SER A 115 6.35 -2.49 3.00
N LEU A 116 7.44 -1.73 2.94
CA LEU A 116 7.89 -1.01 1.76
C LEU A 116 9.36 -1.38 1.51
N ALA A 117 9.63 -2.10 0.43
CA ALA A 117 10.93 -2.71 0.15
C ALA A 117 11.51 -2.25 -1.21
N GLY A 118 12.82 -2.35 -1.39
CA GLY A 118 13.48 -1.97 -2.65
C GLY A 118 13.40 -3.02 -3.78
N VAL A 119 12.93 -4.24 -3.46
CA VAL A 119 12.63 -5.33 -4.38
C VAL A 119 11.41 -6.09 -3.87
N GLY A 120 10.79 -6.91 -4.71
CA GLY A 120 9.66 -7.76 -4.28
C GLY A 120 10.05 -8.67 -3.12
N LEU A 121 9.11 -8.97 -2.23
CA LEU A 121 9.38 -9.64 -0.95
C LEU A 121 10.06 -11.01 -1.10
N ASP A 122 9.72 -11.77 -2.14
CA ASP A 122 10.31 -13.09 -2.42
C ASP A 122 11.52 -13.01 -3.39
N SER A 123 12.10 -11.82 -3.59
CA SER A 123 13.19 -11.63 -4.54
C SER A 123 14.52 -12.15 -4.02
N SER A 124 15.22 -12.93 -4.86
CA SER A 124 16.62 -13.27 -4.63
C SER A 124 17.60 -12.17 -5.07
N ARG A 125 17.09 -11.00 -5.47
CA ARG A 125 17.92 -9.87 -5.94
C ARG A 125 18.49 -9.10 -4.76
N PRO A 126 19.67 -8.48 -4.91
CA PRO A 126 20.16 -7.54 -3.90
C PRO A 126 19.14 -6.42 -3.65
N VAL A 127 18.78 -6.21 -2.38
CA VAL A 127 17.86 -5.15 -1.96
C VAL A 127 18.59 -3.81 -1.97
N PRO A 128 18.08 -2.77 -2.67
CA PRO A 128 18.66 -1.43 -2.61
C PRO A 128 18.32 -0.70 -1.29
N CYS A 129 17.24 -1.13 -0.62
CA CYS A 129 16.87 -0.74 0.73
C CYS A 129 16.05 -1.84 1.41
N GLU A 130 16.09 -1.91 2.75
CA GLU A 130 15.36 -2.91 3.54
C GLU A 130 13.92 -2.50 3.86
N PRO A 131 13.00 -3.48 4.04
CA PRO A 131 11.61 -3.23 4.40
C PRO A 131 11.44 -2.23 5.54
N SER A 132 10.64 -1.18 5.32
CA SER A 132 10.10 -0.32 6.37
C SER A 132 8.63 -0.68 6.66
N ARG A 133 8.15 -0.39 7.87
CA ARG A 133 6.75 -0.57 8.30
C ARG A 133 6.19 0.73 8.85
N GLY A 134 4.88 0.95 8.73
CA GLY A 134 4.26 2.16 9.29
C GLY A 134 2.80 2.36 8.92
N TYR A 135 2.31 3.57 9.17
CA TYR A 135 0.91 3.96 9.04
C TYR A 135 0.81 5.38 8.47
N SER A 136 -0.23 5.65 7.68
CA SER A 136 -0.54 7.00 7.23
C SER A 136 -2.05 7.25 7.22
N SER A 137 -2.47 8.39 7.78
CA SER A 137 -3.84 8.90 7.72
C SER A 137 -3.97 9.83 6.52
N HIS A 138 -5.05 9.71 5.74
CA HIS A 138 -5.33 10.55 4.58
C HIS A 138 -6.72 11.18 4.62
#